data_AF-A0A6A4ZSV5-F1
#
_entry.id   AF-A0A6A4ZSV5-F1
#
_cell.length_a   1.000
_cell.length_b   1.000
_cell.length_c   1.000
_cell.angle_alpha   90.00
_cell.angle_beta   90.00
_cell.angle_gamma   90.00
#
_symmetry.space_group_name_H-M   'P 1'
#
loop_
_entity.id
_entity.type
_entity.pdbx_description
1 polymer ?
#
loop_
_entity_poly.entity_id
_entity_poly.type
_entity_poly.pdbx_seq_one_letter_code
_entity_poly.pdbx_strand_id
1 'polypeptide(L)'
;AAHLVYWGVAKVIEAITMYNVYQVSPAATNVHSQSATALEFRRKFTFMELSEVLATFNGKSRLSAFMTTLNPQRKLEYVHMLIWLLQHEYVSQMHRYVYLMIPDPEEGNNDVHLPPPVPLSPLLPPTYSPQSSEPAATEKEFLAQLARRTNTPTPVVDLFRRLEPYFHGQHHLVEIMWRENVTRGELRTVLSTYMHILAFADHE
;
A
#
# COMPACT_ATOMS: atom_id res chain seq x y z
N ALA A 1 -5.26 22.16 -15.31
CA ALA A 1 -4.15 21.19 -15.38
C ALA A 1 -4.60 19.74 -15.62
N ALA A 2 -5.77 19.30 -15.15
CA ALA A 2 -6.23 17.90 -15.32
C ALA A 2 -6.23 17.38 -16.78
N HIS A 3 -6.50 18.25 -17.76
CA HIS A 3 -6.43 17.89 -19.19
C HIS A 3 -5.03 17.46 -19.66
N LEU A 4 -3.96 17.98 -19.04
CA LEU A 4 -2.59 17.57 -19.37
C LEU A 4 -2.30 16.15 -18.90
N VAL A 5 -2.85 15.77 -17.74
CA VAL A 5 -2.75 14.40 -17.21
C VAL A 5 -3.57 13.46 -18.09
N TYR A 6 -4.82 13.84 -18.41
CA TYR A 6 -5.70 13.05 -19.27
C TYR A 6 -5.09 12.78 -20.67
N TRP A 7 -4.37 13.74 -21.23
CA TRP A 7 -3.69 13.57 -22.53
C TRP A 7 -2.28 12.96 -22.45
N GLY A 8 -1.82 12.52 -21.27
CA GLY A 8 -0.50 11.92 -21.10
C GLY A 8 0.66 12.92 -21.27
N VAL A 9 0.38 14.23 -21.22
CA VAL A 9 1.38 15.31 -21.34
C VAL A 9 1.97 15.67 -19.97
N ALA A 10 1.29 15.32 -18.88
CA ALA A 10 1.79 15.53 -17.52
C ALA A 10 1.56 14.28 -16.65
N LYS A 11 2.51 14.02 -15.74
CA LYS A 11 2.41 12.98 -14.71
C LYS A 11 2.16 13.64 -13.36
N VAL A 12 1.19 13.13 -12.61
CA VAL A 12 0.99 13.53 -11.21
C VAL A 12 2.02 12.79 -10.37
N ILE A 13 2.79 13.54 -9.58
CA ILE A 13 3.73 12.99 -8.60
C ILE A 13 3.21 13.39 -7.23
N GLU A 14 3.07 12.41 -6.34
CA GLU A 14 2.66 12.67 -4.96
C GLU A 14 3.65 13.56 -4.21
N ALA A 15 3.17 14.22 -3.16
CA ALA A 15 4.02 15.03 -2.31
C ALA A 15 5.11 14.15 -1.66
N ILE A 16 6.37 14.51 -1.92
CA ILE A 16 7.52 13.83 -1.33
C ILE A 16 7.58 14.20 0.16
N THR A 17 7.42 13.21 1.03
CA THR A 17 7.58 13.39 2.48
C THR A 17 8.70 12.52 3.03
N MET A 18 9.20 12.89 4.22
CA MET A 18 10.19 12.10 4.96
C MET A 18 9.69 10.69 5.35
N TYR A 19 8.38 10.46 5.30
CA TYR A 19 7.76 9.17 5.64
C TYR A 19 7.56 8.26 4.42
N ASN A 20 7.70 8.77 3.20
CA ASN A 20 7.50 7.98 1.99
C ASN A 20 8.58 6.90 1.93
N VAL A 21 8.19 5.73 1.43
CA VAL A 21 9.09 4.62 1.13
C VAL A 21 9.12 4.49 -0.38
N TYR A 22 10.30 4.28 -0.94
CA TYR A 22 10.49 4.17 -2.38
C TYR A 22 11.29 2.92 -2.72
N GLN A 23 11.00 2.34 -3.87
CA GLN A 23 11.67 1.16 -4.39
C GLN A 23 12.10 1.40 -5.84
N VAL A 24 13.20 0.80 -6.25
CA VAL A 24 13.57 0.73 -7.67
C VAL A 24 12.46 -0.01 -8.43
N SER A 25 11.93 0.62 -9.48
CA SER A 25 10.86 0.04 -10.28
C SER A 25 11.34 -1.24 -10.97
N PRO A 26 10.54 -2.32 -10.99
CA PRO A 26 10.84 -3.51 -11.78
C PRO A 26 10.97 -3.23 -13.29
N ALA A 27 10.35 -2.14 -13.76
CA ALA A 27 10.42 -1.70 -15.16
C ALA A 27 11.72 -0.93 -15.49
N ALA A 28 12.55 -0.63 -14.49
CA ALA A 28 13.83 0.06 -14.66
C ALA A 28 14.82 -0.82 -15.46
N THR A 29 14.80 -0.69 -16.78
CA THR A 29 15.77 -1.34 -17.66
C THR A 29 17.03 -0.48 -17.84
N ASN A 30 18.18 -1.12 -18.08
CA ASN A 30 19.44 -0.47 -18.46
C ASN A 30 19.98 0.57 -17.45
N VAL A 31 20.21 0.16 -16.20
CA VAL A 31 20.73 1.03 -15.12
C VAL A 31 22.27 0.95 -14.95
N HIS A 32 22.98 0.32 -15.90
CA HIS A 32 24.43 0.24 -15.83
C HIS A 32 25.09 1.61 -16.11
N SER A 33 26.33 1.81 -15.64
CA SER A 33 27.03 3.12 -15.66
C SER A 33 27.26 3.75 -17.05
N GLN A 34 27.03 3.01 -18.13
CA GLN A 34 27.20 3.49 -19.51
C GLN A 34 25.86 3.63 -20.26
N SER A 35 24.73 3.38 -19.60
CA SER A 35 23.44 3.53 -20.24
C SER A 35 23.17 5.00 -20.58
N ALA A 36 22.35 5.24 -21.61
CA ALA A 36 21.94 6.59 -21.99
C ALA A 36 21.37 7.37 -20.78
N THR A 37 20.56 6.68 -19.97
CA THR A 37 20.01 7.19 -18.71
C THR A 37 21.08 7.62 -17.71
N ALA A 38 22.09 6.76 -17.45
CA ALA A 38 23.17 7.09 -16.53
C ALA A 38 23.96 8.31 -17.02
N LEU A 39 24.20 8.41 -18.33
CA LEU A 39 24.87 9.55 -18.93
C LEU A 39 24.05 10.85 -18.82
N GLU A 40 22.73 10.79 -19.02
CA GLU A 40 21.84 11.94 -18.82
C GLU A 40 21.77 12.37 -17.36
N PHE A 41 21.66 11.41 -16.45
CA PHE A 41 21.66 11.65 -15.01
C PHE A 41 22.93 12.41 -14.59
N ARG A 42 24.10 11.93 -15.03
CA ARG A 42 25.41 12.53 -14.71
C ARG A 42 25.59 13.94 -15.27
N ARG A 43 24.91 14.30 -16.36
CA ARG A 43 24.92 15.68 -16.88
C ARG A 43 24.14 16.65 -15.99
N LYS A 44 23.15 16.15 -15.24
CA LYS A 44 22.27 16.97 -14.39
C LYS A 44 22.73 16.98 -12.93
N PHE A 45 23.27 15.88 -12.46
CA PHE A 45 23.62 15.67 -11.06
C PHE A 45 25.04 15.15 -10.93
N THR A 46 25.86 15.83 -10.15
CA THR A 46 27.28 15.48 -9.91
C THR A 46 27.52 14.96 -8.49
N PHE A 47 26.50 14.97 -7.64
CA PHE A 47 26.62 14.60 -6.24
C PHE A 47 26.72 13.09 -6.02
N MET A 48 25.98 12.30 -6.81
CA MET A 48 25.98 10.84 -6.78
C MET A 48 25.81 10.32 -8.20
N GLU A 49 26.29 9.11 -8.46
CA GLU A 49 26.03 8.37 -9.70
C GLU A 49 24.66 7.66 -9.64
N LEU A 50 24.02 7.45 -10.81
CA LEU A 50 22.68 6.87 -10.89
C LEU A 50 22.50 5.59 -10.05
N SER A 51 23.48 4.68 -10.10
CA SER A 51 23.46 3.42 -9.35
C SER A 51 23.53 3.61 -7.84
N GLU A 52 24.28 4.60 -7.37
CA GLU A 52 24.43 4.90 -5.94
C GLU A 52 23.11 5.42 -5.37
N VAL A 53 22.45 6.31 -6.12
CA VAL A 53 21.15 6.87 -5.74
C VAL A 53 20.10 5.78 -5.72
N LEU A 54 20.05 4.93 -6.74
CA LEU A 54 19.06 3.84 -6.79
C LEU A 54 19.25 2.83 -5.67
N ALA A 55 20.49 2.58 -5.24
CA ALA A 55 20.78 1.70 -4.10
C ALA A 55 20.18 2.20 -2.78
N THR A 56 19.86 3.50 -2.67
CA THR A 56 19.17 4.05 -1.49
C THR A 56 17.69 3.69 -1.42
N PHE A 57 17.05 3.28 -2.54
CA PHE A 57 15.63 2.98 -2.64
C PHE A 57 15.35 1.48 -2.57
N ASN A 58 15.33 0.95 -1.35
CA ASN A 58 15.23 -0.49 -1.09
C ASN A 58 13.80 -1.01 -0.83
N GLY A 59 12.77 -0.15 -0.87
CA GLY A 59 11.38 -0.52 -0.62
C GLY A 59 11.02 -0.80 0.84
N LYS A 60 11.96 -0.68 1.79
CA LYS A 60 11.75 -1.02 3.22
C LYS A 60 12.03 0.16 4.14
N SER A 61 12.98 1.01 3.78
CA SER A 61 13.38 2.16 4.58
C SER A 61 12.64 3.41 4.15
N ARG A 62 12.20 4.21 5.12
CA ARG A 62 11.67 5.56 4.85
C ARG A 62 12.76 6.45 4.29
N LEU A 63 12.36 7.41 3.45
CA LEU A 63 13.23 8.45 2.91
C LEU A 63 14.06 9.16 3.99
N SER A 64 13.47 9.37 5.18
CA SER A 64 14.15 9.96 6.33
C SER A 64 15.42 9.24 6.74
N ALA A 65 15.48 7.90 6.59
CA ALA A 65 16.60 7.10 7.07
C ALA A 65 17.93 7.48 6.40
N PHE A 66 17.87 7.81 5.11
CA PHE A 66 19.02 8.31 4.38
C PHE A 66 19.17 9.83 4.54
N MET A 67 18.07 10.58 4.40
CA MET A 67 18.08 12.04 4.39
C MET A 67 18.63 12.66 5.68
N THR A 68 18.45 12.03 6.85
CA THR A 68 18.97 12.57 8.12
C THR A 68 20.50 12.64 8.17
N THR A 69 21.19 11.82 7.37
CA THR A 69 22.66 11.82 7.27
C THR A 69 23.21 12.97 6.43
N LEU A 70 22.34 13.64 5.67
CA LEU A 70 22.71 14.70 4.72
C LEU A 70 22.58 16.09 5.34
N ASN A 71 23.47 16.99 4.92
CA ASN A 71 23.31 18.42 5.19
C ASN A 71 22.15 19.04 4.35
N PRO A 72 21.66 20.24 4.68
CA PRO A 72 20.52 20.84 3.99
C PRO A 72 20.68 20.99 2.47
N GLN A 73 21.87 21.35 1.99
CA GLN A 73 22.13 21.49 0.55
C GLN A 73 22.02 20.14 -0.16
N ARG A 74 22.66 19.09 0.37
CA ARG A 74 22.60 17.75 -0.19
C ARG A 74 21.21 17.14 -0.13
N LYS A 75 20.41 17.46 0.90
CA LYS A 75 18.98 17.08 0.95
C LYS A 75 18.21 17.64 -0.25
N LEU A 76 18.44 18.90 -0.59
CA LEU A 76 17.76 19.54 -1.73
C LEU A 76 18.18 18.90 -3.06
N GLU A 77 19.49 18.71 -3.28
CA GLU A 77 20.01 18.03 -4.47
C GLU A 77 19.46 16.60 -4.59
N TYR A 78 19.40 15.87 -3.48
CA TYR A 78 18.84 14.52 -3.43
C TYR A 78 17.35 14.48 -3.79
N VAL A 79 16.55 15.45 -3.30
CA VAL A 79 15.13 15.55 -3.67
C VAL A 79 14.97 15.82 -5.16
N HIS A 80 15.81 16.66 -5.78
CA HIS A 80 15.78 16.88 -7.23
C HIS A 80 16.09 15.60 -8.02
N MET A 81 17.05 14.81 -7.55
CA MET A 81 17.34 13.50 -8.13
C MET A 81 16.17 12.53 -8.00
N LEU A 82 15.53 12.46 -6.82
CA LEU A 82 14.33 11.64 -6.61
C LEU A 82 13.18 12.07 -7.54
N ILE A 83 12.93 13.37 -7.68
CA ILE A 83 11.93 13.89 -8.61
C ILE A 83 12.24 13.44 -10.05
N TRP A 84 13.50 13.56 -10.47
CA TRP A 84 13.91 13.12 -11.80
C TRP A 84 13.67 11.61 -11.99
N LEU A 85 14.00 10.78 -11.00
CA LEU A 85 13.79 9.34 -11.05
C LEU A 85 12.29 8.96 -11.11
N LEU A 86 11.44 9.66 -10.36
CA LEU A 86 9.98 9.48 -10.39
C LEU A 86 9.38 9.87 -11.76
N GLN A 87 9.90 10.94 -12.37
CA GLN A 87 9.48 11.39 -13.71
C GLN A 87 9.81 10.37 -14.80
N HIS A 88 10.90 9.62 -14.65
CA HIS A 88 11.37 8.63 -15.64
C HIS A 88 11.05 7.18 -15.23
N GLU A 89 10.24 6.99 -14.18
CA GLU A 89 9.73 5.68 -13.73
C GLU A 89 10.82 4.70 -13.26
N TYR A 90 11.98 5.20 -12.89
CA TYR A 90 13.06 4.37 -12.32
C TYR A 90 12.80 3.97 -10.87
N VAL A 91 11.97 4.74 -10.19
CA VAL A 91 11.61 4.56 -8.79
C VAL A 91 10.11 4.72 -8.67
N SER A 92 9.49 3.90 -7.83
CA SER A 92 8.09 4.02 -7.45
C SER A 92 7.93 4.19 -5.95
N GLN A 93 6.85 4.86 -5.56
CA GLN A 93 6.49 5.03 -4.16
C GLN A 93 5.75 3.78 -3.69
N MET A 94 6.12 3.28 -2.51
CA MET A 94 5.43 2.18 -1.85
C MET A 94 4.38 2.75 -0.90
N HIS A 95 3.18 2.21 -0.99
CA HIS A 95 2.06 2.56 -0.14
C HIS A 95 1.63 1.36 0.70
N ARG A 96 1.18 1.65 1.92
CA ARG A 96 0.73 0.64 2.86
C ARG A 96 -0.78 0.57 2.87
N TYR A 97 -1.31 -0.61 2.65
CA TYR A 97 -2.73 -0.92 2.61
C TYR A 97 -3.13 -1.79 3.79
N VAL A 98 -4.43 -1.81 4.08
CA VAL A 98 -5.01 -2.56 5.19
C VAL A 98 -6.21 -3.36 4.70
N TYR A 99 -6.31 -4.59 5.19
CA TYR A 99 -7.37 -5.55 4.89
C TYR A 99 -8.01 -5.99 6.20
N LEU A 100 -9.33 -5.98 6.26
CA LEU A 100 -10.08 -6.59 7.33
C LEU A 100 -10.09 -8.11 7.11
N MET A 101 -9.66 -8.85 8.12
CA MET A 101 -9.65 -10.30 8.13
C MET A 101 -10.73 -10.76 9.11
N ILE A 102 -11.84 -11.24 8.58
CA ILE A 102 -12.90 -11.86 9.37
C ILE A 102 -12.59 -13.36 9.39
N PRO A 103 -12.32 -13.96 10.55
CA PRO A 103 -12.15 -15.41 10.62
C PRO A 103 -13.45 -16.07 10.18
N ASP A 104 -13.37 -16.96 9.19
CA ASP A 104 -14.52 -17.73 8.74
C ASP A 104 -15.04 -18.56 9.91
N PRO A 105 -16.34 -18.49 10.25
CA PRO A 105 -16.90 -19.28 11.36
C PRO A 105 -16.84 -20.79 11.11
N GLU A 106 -16.49 -21.25 9.89
CA GLU A 106 -16.44 -22.66 9.53
C GLU A 106 -15.09 -23.35 9.80
N GLU A 107 -14.00 -22.64 10.14
CA GLU A 107 -12.71 -23.26 10.52
C GLU A 107 -12.67 -23.73 11.99
N GLY A 108 -13.80 -24.24 12.48
CA GLY A 108 -13.97 -24.84 13.80
C GLY A 108 -14.03 -26.36 13.82
N ASN A 109 -13.88 -27.03 12.67
CA ASN A 109 -13.88 -28.49 12.61
C ASN A 109 -12.57 -29.03 12.02
N ASN A 110 -11.72 -29.60 12.88
CA ASN A 110 -10.58 -30.40 12.47
C ASN A 110 -11.07 -31.68 11.77
N ASP A 111 -11.37 -31.59 10.48
CA ASP A 111 -11.38 -32.75 9.59
C ASP A 111 -10.80 -32.32 8.25
N VAL A 112 -9.59 -32.79 7.97
CA VAL A 112 -8.96 -32.71 6.65
C VAL A 112 -9.79 -33.56 5.69
N HIS A 113 -10.83 -32.98 5.08
CA HIS A 113 -11.46 -33.61 3.92
C HIS A 113 -10.73 -33.11 2.67
N LEU A 114 -9.74 -33.89 2.22
CA LEU A 114 -9.28 -33.77 0.84
C LEU A 114 -10.50 -33.88 -0.08
N PRO A 115 -10.67 -33.00 -1.08
CA PRO A 115 -11.71 -33.21 -2.07
C PRO A 115 -11.46 -34.56 -2.75
N PRO A 116 -12.47 -35.44 -2.87
CA PRO A 116 -12.31 -36.66 -3.65
C PRO A 116 -11.94 -36.29 -5.09
N PRO A 117 -11.05 -37.06 -5.75
CA PRO A 117 -10.64 -36.77 -7.11
C PRO A 117 -11.87 -36.86 -8.01
N VAL A 118 -12.26 -35.71 -8.59
CA VAL A 118 -13.39 -35.60 -9.50
C VAL A 118 -13.11 -36.45 -10.74
N PRO A 119 -13.97 -37.43 -11.11
CA PRO A 119 -13.83 -38.12 -12.38
C PRO A 119 -14.17 -37.15 -13.52
N LEU A 120 -13.25 -36.99 -14.46
CA LEU A 120 -13.45 -36.29 -15.72
C LEU A 120 -14.52 -37.00 -16.57
N SER A 121 -15.70 -36.40 -16.74
CA SER A 121 -16.52 -36.50 -17.97
C SER A 121 -17.82 -35.66 -17.92
N PRO A 122 -18.43 -35.33 -19.08
CA PRO A 122 -18.83 -33.94 -19.38
C PRO A 122 -20.35 -33.70 -19.55
N LEU A 123 -20.69 -32.40 -19.55
CA LEU A 123 -21.89 -31.71 -20.08
C LEU A 123 -23.17 -31.69 -19.22
N LEU A 124 -23.58 -30.47 -18.81
CA LEU A 124 -24.91 -29.84 -19.04
C LEU A 124 -24.87 -28.34 -18.60
N PRO A 125 -25.74 -27.45 -19.13
CA PRO A 125 -25.59 -25.98 -19.13
C PRO A 125 -26.06 -25.30 -17.81
N PRO A 126 -25.77 -23.99 -17.61
CA PRO A 126 -25.70 -23.39 -16.30
C PRO A 126 -27.10 -23.02 -15.80
N THR A 127 -27.44 -23.49 -14.60
CA THR A 127 -28.38 -22.76 -13.75
C THR A 127 -27.55 -22.04 -12.71
N TYR A 128 -26.90 -20.95 -13.13
CA TYR A 128 -26.20 -20.05 -12.21
C TYR A 128 -27.26 -19.19 -11.52
N SER A 129 -27.85 -19.72 -10.46
CA SER A 129 -28.51 -18.88 -9.47
C SER A 129 -27.40 -18.08 -8.78
N PRO A 130 -27.42 -16.74 -8.80
CA PRO A 130 -26.46 -15.96 -8.04
C PRO A 130 -26.82 -16.11 -6.57
N GLN A 131 -26.13 -17.00 -5.85
CA GLN A 131 -26.11 -16.98 -4.38
C GLN A 131 -25.49 -15.64 -3.98
N SER A 132 -26.38 -14.68 -3.78
CA SER A 132 -26.06 -13.36 -3.29
C SER A 132 -26.37 -13.35 -1.80
N SER A 133 -25.42 -12.81 -1.04
CA SER A 133 -25.65 -12.04 0.18
C SER A 133 -26.06 -12.77 1.47
N GLU A 134 -25.08 -13.38 2.16
CA GLU A 134 -25.02 -13.39 3.65
C GLU A 134 -23.64 -13.12 4.30
N PRO A 135 -22.56 -12.60 3.65
CA PRO A 135 -21.32 -12.29 4.38
C PRO A 135 -21.46 -11.06 5.32
N ALA A 136 -22.25 -10.05 4.93
CA ALA A 136 -22.31 -8.76 5.64
C ALA A 136 -23.02 -8.81 7.01
N ALA A 137 -23.95 -9.74 7.21
CA ALA A 137 -24.66 -9.88 8.49
C ALA A 137 -23.74 -10.48 9.56
N THR A 138 -23.02 -11.54 9.20
CA THR A 138 -22.01 -12.22 10.04
C THR A 138 -20.85 -11.30 10.39
N GLU A 139 -20.37 -10.52 9.41
CA GLU A 139 -19.33 -9.50 9.59
C GLU A 139 -19.71 -8.45 10.65
N LYS A 140 -20.90 -7.86 10.50
CA LYS A 140 -21.38 -6.82 11.41
C LYS A 140 -21.58 -7.36 12.83
N GLU A 141 -22.04 -8.60 12.96
CA GLU A 141 -22.20 -9.25 14.25
C GLU A 141 -20.85 -9.55 14.91
N PHE A 142 -19.86 -10.03 14.15
CA PHE A 142 -18.51 -10.27 14.63
C PHE A 142 -17.86 -8.98 15.18
N LEU A 143 -17.97 -7.87 14.45
CA LEU A 143 -17.46 -6.57 14.89
C LEU A 143 -18.17 -6.07 16.16
N ALA A 144 -19.47 -6.28 16.28
CA ALA A 144 -20.23 -5.93 17.48
C ALA A 144 -19.81 -6.77 18.69
N GLN A 145 -19.56 -8.07 18.49
CA GLN A 145 -19.05 -8.95 19.53
C GLN A 145 -17.62 -8.57 19.94
N LEU A 146 -16.77 -8.19 19.00
CA LEU A 146 -15.40 -7.78 19.28
C LEU A 146 -15.36 -6.52 20.14
N ALA A 147 -16.17 -5.52 19.80
CA ALA A 147 -16.31 -4.28 20.57
C ALA A 147 -16.81 -4.50 22.01
N ARG A 148 -17.57 -5.57 22.27
CA ARG A 148 -18.00 -5.96 23.63
C ARG A 148 -16.90 -6.68 24.41
N ARG A 149 -16.07 -7.47 23.71
CA ARG A 149 -15.03 -8.32 24.31
C ARG A 149 -13.80 -7.52 24.71
N THR A 150 -13.43 -6.55 23.89
CA THR A 150 -12.34 -5.63 24.19
C THR A 150 -12.94 -4.47 24.98
N ASN A 151 -12.45 -4.18 26.19
CA ASN A 151 -12.79 -2.96 26.95
C ASN A 151 -12.23 -1.70 26.26
N THR A 152 -12.50 -1.55 24.96
CA THR A 152 -11.98 -0.51 24.09
C THR A 152 -12.79 0.76 24.30
N PRO A 153 -12.14 1.92 24.44
CA PRO A 153 -12.85 3.19 24.57
C PRO A 153 -13.81 3.42 23.39
N THR A 154 -15.03 3.88 23.67
CA THR A 154 -16.06 4.18 22.67
C THR A 154 -15.54 5.00 21.48
N PRO A 155 -14.70 6.05 21.65
CA PRO A 155 -14.18 6.82 20.51
C PRO A 155 -13.33 5.99 19.53
N VAL A 156 -12.61 4.98 20.01
CA VAL A 156 -11.78 4.12 19.16
C VAL A 156 -12.66 3.14 18.37
N VAL A 157 -13.73 2.64 18.98
CA VAL A 157 -14.72 1.78 18.31
C VAL A 157 -15.45 2.56 17.22
N ASP A 158 -15.89 3.78 17.51
CA ASP A 158 -16.60 4.62 16.55
C ASP A 158 -15.70 5.03 15.39
N LEU A 159 -14.44 5.36 15.67
CA LEU A 159 -13.46 5.63 14.62
C LEU A 159 -13.20 4.37 13.78
N PHE A 160 -13.04 3.20 14.39
CA PHE A 160 -12.90 1.95 13.64
C PHE A 160 -14.07 1.71 12.70
N ARG A 161 -15.32 1.85 13.15
CA ARG A 161 -16.50 1.68 12.28
C ARG A 161 -16.53 2.68 11.12
N ARG A 162 -15.99 3.89 11.32
CA ARG A 162 -15.87 4.89 10.26
C ARG A 162 -14.79 4.53 9.24
N LEU A 163 -13.71 3.89 9.68
CA LEU A 163 -12.57 3.53 8.84
C LEU A 163 -12.67 2.15 8.18
N GLU A 164 -13.48 1.25 8.75
CA GLU A 164 -13.69 -0.13 8.27
C GLU A 164 -14.01 -0.20 6.76
N PRO A 165 -14.86 0.67 6.18
CA PRO A 165 -15.14 0.65 4.75
C PRO A 165 -13.94 0.91 3.84
N TYR A 166 -12.78 1.29 4.37
CA TYR A 166 -11.53 1.47 3.63
C TYR A 166 -10.58 0.27 3.77
N PHE A 167 -10.88 -0.70 4.64
CA PHE A 167 -10.02 -1.84 4.97
C PHE A 167 -10.22 -3.02 4.01
N HIS A 168 -10.21 -2.72 2.72
CA HIS A 168 -10.38 -3.69 1.63
C HIS A 168 -9.21 -3.64 0.62
N GLY A 169 -8.10 -2.99 1.01
CA GLY A 169 -6.89 -2.96 0.20
C GLY A 169 -6.85 -1.98 -0.97
N GLN A 170 -7.90 -1.20 -1.22
CA GLN A 170 -7.87 -0.21 -2.32
C GLN A 170 -7.50 1.20 -1.85
N HIS A 171 -7.47 1.43 -0.53
CA HIS A 171 -7.12 2.72 0.06
C HIS A 171 -5.88 2.54 0.93
N HIS A 172 -4.82 3.26 0.60
CA HIS A 172 -3.62 3.24 1.43
C HIS A 172 -3.80 4.13 2.68
N LEU A 173 -3.04 3.85 3.74
CA LEU A 173 -3.23 4.51 5.04
C LEU A 173 -3.20 6.04 4.98
N VAL A 174 -2.33 6.63 4.15
CA VAL A 174 -2.23 8.09 4.00
C VAL A 174 -3.48 8.67 3.32
N GLU A 175 -4.07 7.98 2.36
CA GLU A 175 -5.31 8.40 1.71
C GLU A 175 -6.48 8.33 2.69
N ILE A 176 -6.57 7.26 3.48
CA ILE A 176 -7.58 7.14 4.54
C ILE A 176 -7.47 8.31 5.52
N MET A 177 -6.26 8.64 5.98
CA MET A 177 -6.03 9.79 6.86
C MET A 177 -6.55 11.10 6.25
N TRP A 178 -6.31 11.31 4.96
CA TRP A 178 -6.72 12.53 4.26
C TRP A 178 -8.25 12.58 4.04
N ARG A 179 -8.86 11.50 3.56
CA ARG A 179 -10.31 11.41 3.31
C ARG A 179 -11.13 11.59 4.58
N GLU A 180 -10.68 10.98 5.66
CA GLU A 180 -11.40 10.94 6.93
C GLU A 180 -10.96 12.04 7.90
N ASN A 181 -10.00 12.89 7.50
CA ASN A 181 -9.38 13.91 8.35
C ASN A 181 -8.90 13.34 9.70
N VAL A 182 -8.19 12.21 9.64
CA VAL A 182 -7.69 11.46 10.81
C VAL A 182 -6.19 11.66 10.95
N THR A 183 -5.73 11.96 12.16
CA THR A 183 -4.30 12.07 12.43
C THR A 183 -3.62 10.70 12.39
N ARG A 184 -2.32 10.67 12.10
CA ARG A 184 -1.53 9.42 12.14
C ARG A 184 -1.60 8.76 13.52
N GLY A 185 -1.71 9.53 14.60
CA GLY A 185 -1.83 9.03 15.96
C GLY A 185 -3.13 8.26 16.18
N GLU A 186 -4.26 8.85 15.81
CA GLU A 186 -5.58 8.23 15.90
C GLU A 186 -5.69 6.97 15.06
N LEU A 187 -5.26 7.03 13.79
CA LEU A 187 -5.24 5.86 12.91
C LEU A 187 -4.38 4.75 13.50
N ARG A 188 -3.19 5.07 14.02
CA ARG A 188 -2.32 4.07 14.66
C ARG A 188 -3.00 3.42 15.88
N THR A 189 -3.69 4.20 16.71
CA THR A 189 -4.43 3.66 17.86
C THR A 189 -5.49 2.65 17.41
N VAL A 190 -6.25 2.95 16.36
CA VAL A 190 -7.24 2.02 15.79
C VAL A 190 -6.55 0.75 15.27
N LEU A 191 -5.55 0.90 14.40
CA LEU A 191 -4.84 -0.23 13.79
C LEU A 191 -4.17 -1.13 14.83
N SER A 192 -3.58 -0.57 15.89
CA SER A 192 -2.97 -1.35 16.97
C SER A 192 -4.02 -2.06 17.84
N THR A 193 -5.18 -1.44 18.07
CA THR A 193 -6.27 -2.03 18.86
C THR A 193 -6.87 -3.26 18.14
N TYR A 194 -7.06 -3.15 16.84
CA TYR A 194 -7.69 -4.18 16.01
C TYR A 194 -6.69 -5.04 15.21
N MET A 195 -5.39 -4.97 15.53
CA MET A 195 -4.33 -5.60 14.74
C MET A 195 -4.54 -7.11 14.48
N HIS A 196 -5.19 -7.81 15.41
CA HIS A 196 -5.45 -9.25 15.32
C HIS A 196 -6.48 -9.65 14.26
N ILE A 197 -7.26 -8.69 13.75
CA ILE A 197 -8.23 -8.87 12.64
C ILE A 197 -7.84 -8.06 11.41
N LEU A 198 -6.60 -7.57 11.34
CA LEU A 198 -6.13 -6.76 10.23
C LEU A 198 -4.89 -7.39 9.59
N ALA A 199 -4.89 -7.44 8.26
CA ALA A 199 -3.70 -7.74 7.47
C ALA A 199 -3.20 -6.46 6.79
N PHE A 200 -1.89 -6.41 6.52
CA PHE A 200 -1.25 -5.29 5.84
C PHE A 200 -0.50 -5.78 4.61
N ALA A 201 -0.53 -4.97 3.56
CA ALA A 201 0.28 -5.17 2.36
C ALA A 201 0.97 -3.87 1.98
N ASP A 202 2.18 -3.97 1.44
CA ASP A 202 2.92 -2.85 0.89
C ASP A 202 3.08 -3.08 -0.62
N HIS A 203 2.61 -2.16 -1.45
CA HIS A 203 2.77 -2.19 -2.90
C HIS A 203 2.71 -0.77 -3.49
N GLU A 204 3.07 -0.65 -4.78
CA GLU A 204 2.92 0.58 -5.58
C GLU A 204 1.45 0.95 -5.82
#